data_AF-A0A6L3JPM9-F1
#
_entry.id   AF-A0A6L3JPM9-F1
#
_cell.length_a   1.000
_cell.length_b   1.000
_cell.length_c   1.000
_cell.angle_alpha   90.00
_cell.angle_beta   90.00
_cell.angle_gamma   90.00
#
_symmetry.space_group_name_H-M   'P 1'
#
loop_
_entity.id
_entity.type
_entity.pdbx_description
1 polymer ?
#
loop_
_entity_poly.entity_id
_entity_poly.type
_entity_poly.pdbx_seq_one_letter_code
_entity_poly.pdbx_strand_id
1 'polypeptide(L)' 'AITGRTPLDFIRNIKMKHARHMLEDKDKSVTEVAATLGYFNRKYFTTCFKEEFGMTPSEFQKSQHEE' A
#
# COMPACT_ATOMS: atom_id res chain seq x y z
N ALA A 1 11.59 23.16 -9.98
CA ALA A 1 10.51 22.26 -9.49
C ALA A 1 10.57 22.25 -7.97
N ILE A 2 9.46 22.52 -7.27
CA ILE A 2 9.47 22.89 -5.83
C ILE A 2 9.41 21.68 -4.87
N THR A 3 9.28 20.43 -5.34
CA THR A 3 9.26 19.25 -4.45
C THR A 3 10.00 18.01 -4.97
N GLY A 4 10.60 18.06 -6.16
CA GLY A 4 11.30 16.92 -6.78
C GLY A 4 10.42 15.68 -7.05
N ARG A 5 9.12 15.74 -6.75
CA ARG A 5 8.14 14.65 -6.91
C ARG A 5 7.16 14.99 -8.01
N THR A 6 6.80 14.00 -8.82
CA THR A 6 5.76 14.18 -9.83
C THR A 6 4.37 14.18 -9.16
N PRO A 7 3.33 14.77 -9.80
CA PRO A 7 1.96 14.63 -9.32
C PRO A 7 1.52 13.16 -9.14
N LEU A 8 2.05 12.26 -9.98
CA LEU A 8 1.79 10.82 -9.88
C LEU A 8 2.40 10.22 -8.60
N ASP A 9 3.60 10.64 -8.21
CA ASP A 9 4.22 10.20 -6.95
C ASP A 9 3.41 10.65 -5.74
N PHE A 10 2.83 11.85 -5.80
CA PHE A 10 1.98 12.37 -4.73
C PHE A 10 0.71 11.52 -4.57
N ILE A 11 0.03 11.22 -5.67
CA ILE A 11 -1.16 10.35 -5.69
C ILE A 11 -0.79 8.94 -5.17
N ARG A 12 0.34 8.39 -5.63
CA ARG A 12 0.84 7.10 -5.17
C ARG A 12 1.07 7.10 -3.66
N ASN A 13 1.71 8.13 -3.11
CA ASN A 13 1.96 8.23 -1.67
C ASN A 13 0.67 8.26 -0.85
N ILE A 14 -0.34 9.01 -1.30
CA ILE A 14 -1.67 9.02 -0.68
C ILE A 14 -2.27 7.61 -0.70
N LYS A 15 -2.29 6.94 -1.86
CA LYS A 15 -2.81 5.58 -1.97
C LYS A 15 -2.09 4.61 -1.04
N MET A 16 -0.76 4.70 -0.93
CA MET A 16 0.03 3.84 -0.03
C MET A 16 -0.33 4.05 1.45
N LYS A 17 -0.54 5.30 1.87
CA LYS A 17 -1.00 5.60 3.24
C LYS A 17 -2.39 5.02 3.53
N HIS A 18 -3.31 5.12 2.56
CA HIS A 18 -4.63 4.48 2.66
C HIS A 18 -4.52 2.95 2.70
N ALA A 19 -3.64 2.37 1.87
CA ALA A 19 -3.39 0.93 1.87
C ALA A 19 -2.95 0.43 3.25
N ARG A 20 -2.01 1.13 3.88
CA ARG A 20 -1.51 0.79 5.22
C ARG A 20 -2.64 0.73 6.23
N HIS A 21 -3.50 1.75 6.26
CA HIS A 21 -4.64 1.79 7.17
C HIS A 21 -5.65 0.67 6.89
N MET A 22 -5.93 0.38 5.62
CA MET A 22 -6.84 -0.73 5.26
C MET A 22 -6.28 -2.10 5.64
N LEU A 23 -4.96 -2.28 5.65
CA LEU A 23 -4.29 -3.53 6.02
C LEU A 23 -4.19 -3.76 7.54
N GLU A 24 -4.51 -2.74 8.35
CA GLU A 24 -4.71 -2.90 9.80
C GLU A 24 -6.00 -3.68 10.10
N ASP A 25 -6.94 -3.72 9.15
CA ASP A 25 -8.18 -4.49 9.23
C ASP A 25 -7.96 -5.95 8.83
N LYS A 26 -8.30 -6.86 9.75
CA LYS A 26 -8.09 -8.31 9.63
C LYS A 26 -9.01 -8.97 8.60
N ASP A 27 -10.14 -8.34 8.31
CA ASP A 27 -11.14 -8.88 7.39
C ASP A 27 -10.84 -8.55 5.93
N LYS A 28 -9.90 -7.63 5.67
CA LYS A 28 -9.52 -7.23 4.33
C LYS A 28 -8.31 -8.01 3.83
N SER A 29 -8.45 -8.63 2.66
CA SER A 29 -7.32 -9.24 1.96
C SER A 29 -6.47 -8.19 1.23
N VAL A 30 -5.17 -8.47 1.09
CA VAL A 30 -4.25 -7.67 0.25
C VAL A 30 -4.80 -7.43 -1.17
N THR A 31 -5.52 -8.40 -1.73
CA THR A 31 -6.12 -8.29 -3.06
C THR A 31 -7.27 -7.28 -3.08
N GLU A 32 -8.15 -7.28 -2.08
CA GLU A 32 -9.25 -6.32 -1.96
C GLU A 32 -8.74 -4.91 -1.71
N VAL A 33 -7.70 -4.75 -0.89
CA VAL A 33 -7.04 -3.45 -0.67
C VAL A 33 -6.49 -2.90 -1.98
N ALA A 34 -5.76 -3.72 -2.74
CA ALA A 34 -5.22 -3.31 -4.04
C ALA A 34 -6.34 -2.90 -5.02
N ALA A 35 -7.41 -3.71 -5.12
CA ALA A 35 -8.55 -3.43 -5.99
C ALA A 35 -9.27 -2.14 -5.59
N THR A 36 -9.52 -1.92 -4.30
CA THR A 36 -10.18 -0.71 -3.77
C THR A 36 -9.41 0.56 -4.10
N LEU A 37 -8.07 0.48 -4.12
CA LEU A 37 -7.20 1.62 -4.46
C LEU A 37 -6.96 1.78 -5.97
N GLY A 38 -7.63 0.98 -6.80
CA GLY A 38 -7.55 1.02 -8.26
C GLY A 38 -6.27 0.41 -8.84
N TYR A 39 -5.64 -0.54 -8.15
CA TYR A 39 -4.52 -1.31 -8.68
C TYR A 39 -5.02 -2.58 -9.36
N PHE A 40 -4.97 -2.61 -10.70
CA PHE A 40 -5.28 -3.81 -11.49
C PHE A 40 -4.20 -4.89 -11.38
N ASN A 41 -2.94 -4.48 -11.16
CA ASN A 41 -1.81 -5.38 -11.01
C ASN A 41 -1.38 -5.47 -9.55
N ARG A 42 -1.68 -6.59 -8.90
CA ARG A 42 -1.30 -6.85 -7.50
C ARG A 42 0.21 -6.81 -7.29
N LYS A 43 1.03 -7.31 -8.23
CA LYS A 43 2.49 -7.27 -8.10
C LYS A 43 3.00 -5.83 -8.06
N TYR A 44 2.45 -4.96 -8.91
CA TYR A 44 2.83 -3.54 -8.92
C TYR A 44 2.44 -2.84 -7.61
N PHE A 45 1.24 -3.13 -7.09
CA PHE A 45 0.82 -2.65 -5.77
C PHE A 45 1.80 -3.10 -4.68
N THR A 46 2.15 -4.39 -4.64
CA THR A 46 3.11 -4.94 -3.67
C THR A 46 4.47 -4.27 -3.77
N THR A 47 4.99 -4.04 -4.99
CA THR A 47 6.25 -3.32 -5.20
C THR A 47 6.17 -1.90 -4.65
N CYS A 48 5.13 -1.14 -5.00
CA CYS A 48 4.96 0.23 -4.50
C CYS A 48 4.84 0.29 -2.98
N PHE A 49 4.11 -0.64 -2.39
CA PHE A 49 3.94 -0.71 -0.94
C PHE A 49 5.26 -1.02 -0.24
N LYS A 50 6.04 -1.96 -0.78
CA LYS A 50 7.36 -2.31 -0.27
C LYS A 50 8.37 -1.17 -0.44
N GLU A 51 8.33 -0.44 -1.55
CA GLU A 51 9.16 0.75 -1.76
C GLU A 51 8.88 1.84 -0.71
N GLU A 52 7.61 2.04 -0.33
CA GLU A 52 7.22 3.08 0.62
C GLU A 52 7.44 2.67 2.09
N PHE A 53 7.19 1.42 2.45
CA PHE A 53 7.17 0.96 3.85
C PHE A 53 8.25 -0.08 4.20
N GLY A 54 9.07 -0.50 3.24
CA GLY A 54 10.17 -1.47 3.46
C GLY A 54 9.74 -2.93 3.56
N MET A 55 8.45 -3.23 3.62
CA MET A 55 7.89 -4.59 3.72
C MET A 55 6.70 -4.78 2.79
N THR A 56 6.38 -6.02 2.45
CA THR A 56 5.21 -6.32 1.61
C THR A 56 3.90 -6.11 2.38
N PRO A 57 2.77 -5.89 1.68
CA PRO A 57 1.45 -5.78 2.32
C PRO A 57 1.10 -6.98 3.22
N SER A 58 1.45 -8.20 2.81
CA SER A 58 1.20 -9.42 3.57
C SER A 58 2.07 -9.53 4.82
N GLU A 59 3.34 -9.12 4.73
CA GLU A 59 4.24 -9.04 5.90
C GLU A 59 3.74 -7.98 6.90
N PHE A 60 3.33 -6.81 6.39
CA PHE A 60 2.74 -5.76 7.23
C PHE A 60 1.47 -6.24 7.92
N GLN A 61 0.54 -6.84 7.17
CA GLN A 61 -0.69 -7.36 7.74
C GLN A 61 -0.35 -8.36 8.86
N LYS A 62 0.51 -9.35 8.59
CA LYS A 62 0.95 -10.34 9.59
C LYS A 62 1.56 -9.71 10.85
N SER A 63 2.39 -8.65 10.72
CA SER A 63 3.00 -8.00 11.88
C SER A 63 1.99 -7.28 12.77
N GLN A 64 0.83 -6.86 12.24
CA GLN A 64 -0.27 -6.32 13.05
C GLN A 64 -1.01 -7.39 13.88
N HIS A 65 -0.71 -8.68 13.69
CA HIS A 65 -1.31 -9.79 14.44
C HIS A 65 -0.39 -10.37 15.52
N GLU A 66 0.83 -9.86 15.70
CA GLU A 66 1.79 -10.36 16.70
C GLU A 66 1.73 -9.60 18.06
N GLU A 67 0.61 -8.94 18.37
CA GLU A 67 0.29 -8.38 19.71
C GLU A 67 -0.77 -9.21 20.45
#